data_AF-A0A653D6A4-F1
#
_entry.id   AF-A0A653D6A4-F1
#
_cell.length_a   1.000
_cell.length_b   1.000
_cell.length_c   1.000
_cell.angle_alpha   90.00
_cell.angle_beta   90.00
_cell.angle_gamma   90.00
#
_symmetry.space_group_name_H-M   'P 1'
#
loop_
_entity.id
_entity.type
_entity.pdbx_description
1 polymer ?
#
loop_
_entity_poly.entity_id
_entity_poly.type
_entity_poly.pdbx_seq_one_letter_code
_entity_poly.pdbx_strand_id
1 'polypeptide(L)' 'MIVDREHDNHRAIKSVGRCEVVQSFVYLGSLIDNSGSCEHEIRRRIQQAQVAMTSLTKIWRDHNITKPTKMSLVPSLVF' A
#
# COMPACT_ATOMS: atom_id res chain seq x y z
N MET A 1 7.79 -14.73 -7.44
CA MET A 1 7.12 -14.78 -6.13
C MET A 1 5.67 -15.15 -6.37
N ILE A 2 5.12 -16.07 -5.60
CA ILE A 2 3.72 -16.51 -5.64
C ILE A 2 3.17 -16.40 -4.23
N VAL A 3 1.91 -15.98 -4.11
CA VAL A 3 1.17 -16.03 -2.85
C VAL A 3 0.21 -17.20 -2.92
N ASP A 4 0.35 -18.13 -1.98
CA ASP A 4 -0.54 -19.28 -1.85
C ASP A 4 -1.65 -18.96 -0.84
N ARG A 5 -2.86 -18.70 -1.35
CA ARG A 5 -4.05 -18.38 -0.54
C ARG A 5 -4.75 -19.61 -0.01
N GLU A 6 -4.73 -20.70 -0.78
CA GLU A 6 -5.49 -21.92 -0.49
C GLU A 6 -4.94 -22.68 0.72
N HIS A 7 -3.61 -22.66 0.93
CA HIS A 7 -2.97 -23.42 2.01
C HIS A 7 -2.32 -22.53 3.07
N ASP A 8 -2.61 -21.22 3.08
CA ASP A 8 -2.04 -20.23 4.00
C ASP A 8 -0.50 -20.28 4.08
N ASN A 9 0.17 -20.46 2.94
CA ASN A 9 1.62 -20.73 2.91
C ASN A 9 2.03 -21.90 3.81
N HIS A 10 1.32 -23.04 3.70
CA HIS A 10 1.67 -24.27 4.41
C HIS A 10 3.18 -24.49 4.38
N ARG A 11 3.79 -24.56 5.56
CA ARG A 11 5.25 -24.53 5.81
C ARG A 11 6.07 -25.54 5.01
N ALA A 12 5.41 -26.53 4.40
CA ALA A 12 5.99 -27.53 3.52
C ALA A 12 6.34 -27.01 2.10
N ILE A 13 5.59 -26.03 1.56
CA ILE A 13 5.78 -25.55 0.18
C ILE A 13 6.53 -24.22 0.20
N LYS A 14 7.85 -24.29 0.01
CA LYS A 14 8.72 -23.10 -0.09
C LYS A 14 8.84 -22.55 -1.51
N SER A 15 8.56 -23.38 -2.51
CA SER A 15 8.68 -23.03 -3.93
C SER A 15 7.74 -23.87 -4.78
N VAL A 16 7.13 -23.24 -5.78
CA VAL A 16 6.37 -23.90 -6.85
C VAL A 16 7.10 -23.65 -8.16
N GLY A 17 7.70 -24.70 -8.73
CA GLY A 17 8.57 -24.57 -9.90
C GLY A 17 9.78 -23.68 -9.63
N ARG A 18 9.94 -22.59 -10.39
CA ARG A 18 10.99 -21.57 -10.20
C ARG A 18 10.57 -20.39 -9.33
N CYS A 19 9.35 -20.41 -8.80
CA CYS A 19 8.81 -19.31 -8.02
C CYS A 19 8.85 -19.62 -6.53
N GLU A 20 9.36 -18.68 -5.75
CA GLU A 20 9.28 -18.68 -4.28
C GLU A 20 7.84 -18.40 -3.82
N VAL A 21 7.38 -19.15 -2.81
CA VAL A 21 6.09 -18.92 -2.13
C VAL A 21 6.31 -17.94 -1.00
N VAL A 22 5.59 -16.81 -1.03
CA VAL A 22 5.71 -15.71 -0.08
C VAL A 22 4.34 -15.34 0.49
N GLN A 23 4.33 -14.84 1.73
CA GLN A 23 3.09 -14.44 2.39
C GLN A 23 2.45 -13.21 1.75
N SER A 24 3.28 -12.23 1.38
CA SER A 24 2.83 -11.06 0.65
C SER A 24 3.95 -10.49 -0.22
N PHE A 25 3.57 -9.79 -1.29
CA PHE A 25 4.49 -9.02 -2.12
C PHE A 25 3.75 -7.88 -2.81
N VAL A 26 4.49 -6.84 -3.20
CA VAL A 26 3.92 -5.74 -3.99
C VAL A 26 4.04 -6.06 -5.47
N TYR A 27 2.90 -6.04 -6.16
CA TYR A 27 2.81 -6.21 -7.61
C TYR A 27 2.11 -5.00 -8.23
N LEU A 28 2.79 -4.32 -9.15
CA LEU A 28 2.27 -3.13 -9.86
C LEU A 28 1.71 -2.05 -8.92
N GLY A 29 2.29 -1.91 -7.73
CA GLY A 29 1.86 -0.94 -6.72
C GLY A 29 0.90 -1.48 -5.66
N SER A 30 0.25 -2.63 -5.90
CA SER A 30 -0.69 -3.25 -4.96
C SER A 30 -0.02 -4.33 -4.11
N LEU A 31 -0.24 -4.30 -2.80
CA LEU A 31 0.11 -5.40 -1.91
C LEU A 31 -0.82 -6.58 -2.18
N ILE A 32 -0.24 -7.69 -2.60
CA ILE A 32 -0.93 -8.97 -2.73
C ILE A 32 -0.55 -9.80 -1.52
N ASP A 33 -1.54 -10.21 -0.73
CA ASP A 33 -1.35 -11.08 0.42
C ASP A 33 -2.17 -12.38 0.34
N ASN A 34 -1.80 -13.31 1.21
CA ASN A 34 -2.43 -14.63 1.35
C ASN A 34 -3.79 -14.59 2.05
N SER A 35 -4.17 -13.47 2.68
CA SER A 35 -5.43 -13.36 3.44
C SER A 35 -6.66 -13.32 2.53
N GLY A 36 -6.47 -13.02 1.24
CA GLY A 36 -7.57 -12.83 0.29
C GLY A 36 -8.38 -11.56 0.54
N SER A 37 -8.03 -10.76 1.55
CA SER A 37 -8.64 -9.47 1.87
C SER A 37 -7.82 -8.31 1.31
N CYS A 38 -8.47 -7.19 1.03
CA CYS A 38 -7.80 -5.93 0.68
C CYS A 38 -7.40 -5.10 1.90
N GLU A 39 -7.70 -5.56 3.12
CA GLU A 39 -7.49 -4.81 4.36
C GLU A 39 -6.05 -4.31 4.52
N HIS A 40 -5.06 -5.19 4.31
CA HIS A 40 -3.66 -4.82 4.48
C HIS A 40 -3.20 -3.80 3.43
N GLU A 41 -3.68 -3.90 2.19
CA GLU A 41 -3.39 -2.93 1.14
C GLU A 41 -4.04 -1.58 1.44
N ILE A 42 -5.32 -1.55 1.83
CA ILE A 42 -6.00 -0.31 2.20
C ILE A 42 -5.28 0.37 3.36
N ARG A 43 -4.93 -0.40 4.40
CA ARG A 43 -4.19 0.13 5.56
C ARG A 43 -2.82 0.68 5.15
N ARG A 44 -2.10 -0.01 4.27
CA ARG A 44 -0.81 0.44 3.73
C ARG A 44 -0.97 1.77 2.97
N ARG A 45 -1.95 1.89 2.08
CA ARG A 45 -2.20 3.13 1.31
C ARG A 45 -2.57 4.31 2.22
N ILE A 46 -3.41 4.07 3.24
CA ILE A 46 -3.76 5.08 4.25
C ILE A 46 -2.51 5.54 4.99
N GLN A 47 -1.64 4.63 5.42
CA GLN A 47 -0.39 4.97 6.10
C GLN A 47 0.53 5.80 5.19
N GLN A 48 0.67 5.43 3.91
CA GLN A 48 1.46 6.20 2.94
C GLN A 48 0.90 7.62 2.78
N ALA A 49 -0.42 7.77 2.66
CA ALA A 49 -1.07 9.08 2.58
C ALA A 49 -0.89 9.91 3.85
N GLN A 50 -0.95 9.29 5.04
CA GLN A 50 -0.68 9.98 6.31
C GLN A 50 0.77 10.48 6.42
N VAL A 51 1.74 9.66 6.00
CA VAL A 51 3.15 10.07 5.95
C VAL A 51 3.33 11.23 4.96
N ALA A 52 2.71 11.15 3.78
CA ALA A 52 2.77 12.25 2.81
C ALA A 52 2.13 13.54 3.36
N MET A 53 0.95 13.43 3.99
CA MET A 53 0.28 14.55 4.67
C MET A 53 1.18 15.22 5.71
N THR A 54 1.85 14.45 6.57
CA THR A 54 2.74 15.02 7.59
C THR A 54 4.02 15.62 7.00
N SER A 55 4.55 15.06 5.91
CA SER A 55 5.74 15.60 5.23
C SER A 55 5.48 16.96 4.55
N LEU A 56 4.27 17.20 4.05
CA LEU A 56 3.87 18.41 3.33
C LEU A 56 3.43 19.57 4.25
N THR A 57 3.86 19.56 5.52
CA THR A 57 3.49 20.56 6.54
C THR A 57 3.68 22.01 6.06
N LYS A 58 4.72 22.29 5.26
CA LYS A 58 4.95 23.61 4.68
C LYS A 58 3.79 24.07 3.80
N ILE A 59 3.32 23.19 2.90
CA ILE A 59 2.17 23.47 2.02
C ILE A 59 0.91 23.71 2.84
N TRP A 60 0.65 22.86 3.84
CA TRP A 60 -0.55 22.98 4.68
C TRP A 60 -0.57 24.28 5.48
N ARG A 61 0.58 24.74 5.99
CA ARG A 61 0.71 25.96 6.79
C ARG A 61 0.79 27.25 5.97
N ASP A 62 1.12 27.19 4.69
CA ASP A 62 1.28 28.38 3.86
C ASP A 62 -0.08 29.05 3.59
N HIS A 63 -0.24 30.31 4.02
CA HIS A 63 -1.47 31.07 3.82
C HIS A 63 -1.63 31.61 2.38
N ASN A 64 -0.55 31.67 1.60
CA ASN A 64 -0.59 32.08 0.19
C ASN A 64 -1.17 30.99 -0.71
N ILE A 65 -1.13 29.72 -0.28
CA ILE A 65 -1.72 28.61 -1.02
C ILE A 65 -3.22 28.53 -0.71
N THR A 66 -4.04 28.65 -1.75
CA THR A 66 -5.50 28.65 -1.60
C THR A 66 -6.04 27.31 -1.12
N LYS A 67 -7.17 27.33 -0.41
CA LYS A 67 -7.85 26.11 0.07
C LYS A 67 -8.23 25.16 -1.07
N PRO A 68 -8.77 25.62 -2.23
CA PRO A 68 -9.04 24.74 -3.36
C PRO A 68 -7.81 23.98 -3.85
N THR A 69 -6.66 24.65 -3.95
CA THR A 69 -5.40 24.01 -4.35
C THR A 69 -4.98 22.93 -3.34
N LYS A 70 -5.05 23.23 -2.03
CA LYS A 70 -4.75 22.25 -0.98
C LYS A 70 -5.69 21.04 -1.02
N MET A 71 -6.99 21.26 -1.24
CA MET A 71 -7.99 20.19 -1.36
C MET A 71 -7.74 19.31 -2.59
N SER A 72 -7.31 19.90 -3.71
CA SER A 72 -6.95 19.15 -4.91
C SER A 72 -5.72 18.24 -4.74
N LEU A 73 -4.85 18.53 -3.77
CA LEU A 73 -3.68 17.70 -3.47
C LEU A 73 -4.05 16.43 -2.70
N VAL A 74 -5.09 16.46 -1.85
CA VAL A 74 -5.43 15.33 -0.96
C VAL A 74 -5.61 14.00 -1.70
N PRO A 75 -6.36 13.92 -2.82
CA PRO A 75 -6.53 12.66 -3.56
C PRO A 75 -5.23 12.12 -4.15
N SER A 76 -4.26 12.99 -4.47
CA SER A 76 -2.97 12.60 -5.07
C SER A 76 -2.01 11.93 -4.08
N LEU A 77 -2.29 12.00 -2.78
CA LEU A 77 -1.45 11.43 -1.72
C LEU A 77 -1.74 9.95 -1.46
N VAL A 78 -2.84 9.42 -1.99
CA VAL A 78 -3.20 8.01 -1.88
C VAL A 78 -2.65 7.28 -3.11
N PHE A 79 -1.53 6.57 -2.94
CA PHE A 79 -0.87 5.79 -3.98
C PHE A 79 -1.41 4.38 -4.07
#